data_AF-A0A0W1I3Z2-F1
#
_entry.id   AF-A0A0W1I3Z2-F1
#
_cell.length_a   1.000
_cell.length_b   1.000
_cell.length_c   1.000
_cell.angle_alpha   90.00
_cell.angle_beta   90.00
_cell.angle_gamma   90.00
#
_symmetry.space_group_name_H-M   'P 1'
#
loop_
_entity.id
_entity.type
_entity.pdbx_description
1 polymer ?
#
loop_
_entity_poly.entity_id
_entity_poly.type
_entity_poly.pdbx_seq_one_letter_code
_entity_poly.pdbx_strand_id
1 'polypeptide(L)'
;MPDVATAPTASVVQTRAAGSRILGYYLGVGGVKVDCLFDTAFFLTKDGDGYYWADGKMRIGGPAGVGFINFSSTAVNDIGAVGCAVTTGYGDSVGIAVQNATGVLTLATNSTERLRIGASGNVGIGTTAPIGHVDVEHSGGGTSSLILSNTSWDRSLQFLAISAGYRINAQGWTDASSRELRLATGGVDRVTIDVSGNVTPGADNAQAFGWSSARWTVIYAATGTINTSDERYKVWIGRATEDRAAQDRRIARAILDELGWYQFTDAVTEKGPDGARWHFGARAQRIWQIVADEGLAPPLVDIEGILLPDITWTGPVAPAWLCFDGWNDQFEDVYQDVVYVDEVQVGEEGTGEFGPDGAEIMRPVTEEVERIEREPTGERQLVRAAGHLFGFRVDEMNLLLSWALHDRLSALEAAA
;
A
#
# COMPACT_ATOMS: atom_id res chain seq x y z
N MET A 1 -85.62 -1.08 -35.77
CA MET A 1 -85.16 -2.46 -35.51
C MET A 1 -85.13 -2.64 -34.00
N PRO A 2 -85.68 -3.72 -33.44
CA PRO A 2 -85.63 -3.92 -31.99
C PRO A 2 -84.17 -4.11 -31.56
N ASP A 3 -83.84 -3.68 -30.34
CA ASP A 3 -82.55 -3.93 -29.71
C ASP A 3 -82.20 -5.42 -29.82
N VAL A 4 -81.07 -5.71 -30.48
CA VAL A 4 -80.49 -7.03 -30.43
C VAL A 4 -79.98 -7.19 -29.01
N ALA A 5 -80.57 -8.13 -28.26
CA ALA A 5 -80.15 -8.46 -26.91
C ALA A 5 -78.61 -8.59 -26.87
N THR A 6 -77.96 -7.72 -26.10
CA THR A 6 -76.53 -7.81 -25.82
C THR A 6 -76.23 -9.23 -25.36
N ALA A 7 -75.35 -9.93 -26.08
CA ALA A 7 -74.90 -11.26 -25.69
C ALA A 7 -74.41 -11.23 -24.22
N PRO A 8 -74.63 -12.30 -23.44
CA PRO A 8 -74.23 -12.33 -22.04
C PRO A 8 -72.74 -12.01 -21.94
N THR A 9 -72.40 -10.92 -21.23
CA THR A 9 -71.02 -10.58 -20.91
C THR A 9 -70.44 -11.73 -20.10
N ALA A 10 -69.40 -12.37 -20.64
CA ALA A 10 -68.66 -13.41 -19.94
C ALA A 10 -68.17 -12.86 -18.59
N SER A 11 -68.33 -13.63 -17.52
CA SER A 11 -67.83 -13.23 -16.20
C SER A 11 -66.30 -13.18 -16.23
N VAL A 12 -65.69 -12.40 -15.33
CA VAL A 12 -64.22 -12.30 -15.21
C VAL A 12 -63.60 -13.70 -15.17
N VAL A 13 -64.18 -14.62 -14.41
CA VAL A 13 -63.76 -16.02 -14.28
C VAL A 13 -63.77 -16.76 -15.62
N GLN A 14 -64.79 -16.54 -16.46
CA GLN A 14 -64.88 -17.16 -17.79
C GLN A 14 -63.82 -16.64 -18.75
N THR A 15 -63.38 -15.38 -18.64
CA THR A 15 -62.27 -14.85 -19.45
C THR A 15 -60.88 -15.29 -18.99
N ARG A 16 -60.70 -15.71 -17.72
CA ARG A 16 -59.39 -16.12 -17.18
C ARG A 16 -59.08 -17.62 -17.35
N ALA A 17 -60.04 -18.46 -17.72
CA ALA A 17 -59.78 -19.89 -17.89
C ALA A 17 -58.87 -20.15 -19.13
N ALA A 18 -57.93 -21.09 -19.01
CA ALA A 18 -57.05 -21.45 -20.11
C ALA A 18 -57.86 -21.98 -21.32
N GLY A 19 -57.64 -21.38 -22.50
CA GLY A 19 -58.37 -21.71 -23.72
C GLY A 19 -59.72 -21.00 -23.88
N SER A 20 -60.01 -20.00 -23.05
CA SER A 20 -61.19 -19.17 -23.19
C SER A 20 -61.20 -18.42 -24.52
N ARG A 21 -62.36 -18.44 -25.18
CA ARG A 21 -62.60 -17.85 -26.50
C ARG A 21 -63.62 -16.73 -26.39
N ILE A 22 -63.25 -15.53 -26.83
CA ILE A 22 -64.18 -14.39 -26.91
C ILE A 22 -64.77 -14.37 -28.32
N LEU A 23 -66.10 -14.32 -28.42
CA LEU A 23 -66.84 -14.10 -29.66
C LEU A 23 -67.11 -12.61 -29.84
N GLY A 24 -66.45 -11.98 -30.82
CA GLY A 24 -66.77 -10.63 -31.27
C GLY A 24 -67.58 -10.67 -32.56
N TYR A 25 -68.72 -9.97 -32.61
CA TYR A 25 -69.51 -9.82 -33.83
C TYR A 25 -69.26 -8.46 -34.47
N TYR A 26 -68.82 -8.42 -35.72
CA TYR A 26 -68.77 -7.18 -36.52
C TYR A 26 -69.98 -7.14 -37.46
N LEU A 27 -70.82 -6.11 -37.36
CA LEU A 27 -71.95 -5.88 -38.27
C LEU A 27 -71.55 -4.85 -39.33
N GLY A 28 -71.08 -5.33 -40.48
CA GLY A 28 -70.94 -4.49 -41.67
C GLY A 28 -72.31 -4.18 -42.30
N VAL A 29 -72.40 -3.07 -43.01
CA VAL A 29 -73.61 -2.69 -43.79
C VAL A 29 -73.82 -3.74 -44.87
N GLY A 30 -74.73 -4.69 -44.62
CA GLY A 30 -74.91 -5.89 -45.45
C GLY A 30 -75.20 -7.17 -44.67
N GLY A 31 -75.11 -7.18 -43.33
CA GLY A 31 -75.58 -8.29 -42.50
C GLY A 31 -74.68 -9.54 -42.44
N VAL A 32 -73.44 -9.45 -42.92
CA VAL A 32 -72.45 -10.52 -42.72
C VAL A 32 -72.00 -10.49 -41.26
N LYS A 33 -72.27 -11.57 -40.52
CA LYS A 33 -71.65 -11.83 -39.21
C LYS A 33 -70.32 -12.54 -39.45
N VAL A 34 -69.24 -11.96 -38.97
CA VAL A 34 -67.94 -12.62 -38.91
C VAL A 34 -67.70 -13.01 -37.45
N ASP A 35 -67.55 -14.31 -37.21
CA ASP A 35 -67.17 -14.85 -35.90
C ASP A 35 -65.65 -14.84 -35.79
N CYS A 36 -65.11 -13.90 -35.02
CA CYS A 36 -63.68 -13.87 -34.70
C CYS A 36 -63.45 -14.60 -33.37
N LEU A 37 -62.64 -15.66 -33.40
CA LEU A 37 -62.21 -16.40 -32.22
C LEU A 37 -60.87 -15.87 -31.74
N PHE A 38 -60.83 -15.29 -30.54
CA PHE A 38 -59.59 -14.85 -29.89
C PHE A 38 -59.20 -15.84 -28.80
N ASP A 39 -57.96 -16.33 -28.81
CA ASP A 39 -57.39 -17.15 -27.73
C ASP A 39 -56.80 -16.25 -26.65
N THR A 40 -57.44 -16.20 -25.48
CA THR A 40 -57.03 -15.30 -24.38
C THR A 40 -55.66 -15.63 -23.79
N ALA A 41 -55.11 -16.82 -24.06
CA ALA A 41 -53.80 -17.26 -23.54
C ALA A 41 -52.61 -16.38 -24.00
N PHE A 42 -52.82 -15.51 -25.00
CA PHE A 42 -51.80 -14.62 -25.56
C PHE A 42 -52.10 -13.13 -25.35
N PHE A 43 -53.11 -12.78 -24.55
CA PHE A 43 -53.46 -11.39 -24.27
C PHE A 43 -52.96 -10.95 -22.89
N LEU A 44 -52.55 -9.68 -22.78
CA LEU A 44 -52.41 -9.01 -21.50
C LEU A 44 -53.80 -8.65 -20.99
N THR A 45 -54.25 -9.29 -19.92
CA THR A 45 -55.58 -9.04 -19.34
C THR A 45 -55.47 -8.04 -18.19
N LYS A 46 -56.32 -7.00 -18.22
CA LYS A 46 -56.43 -6.00 -17.15
C LYS A 46 -57.36 -6.50 -16.04
N ASP A 47 -56.96 -6.44 -14.77
CA ASP A 47 -57.85 -6.73 -13.64
C ASP A 47 -58.71 -5.51 -13.24
N GLY A 48 -59.58 -5.71 -12.25
CA GLY A 48 -60.50 -4.70 -11.74
C GLY A 48 -59.83 -3.52 -11.04
N ASP A 49 -58.56 -3.69 -10.63
CA ASP A 49 -57.74 -2.66 -9.99
C ASP A 49 -56.84 -1.94 -11.02
N GLY A 50 -56.86 -2.41 -12.26
CA GLY A 50 -56.22 -1.79 -13.41
C GLY A 50 -54.83 -2.32 -13.75
N TYR A 51 -54.39 -3.42 -13.12
CA TYR A 51 -53.13 -4.08 -13.41
C TYR A 51 -53.26 -5.06 -14.57
N TYR A 52 -52.25 -5.11 -15.43
CA TYR A 52 -52.17 -6.09 -16.51
C TYR A 52 -51.42 -7.34 -16.03
N TRP A 53 -52.04 -8.50 -16.14
CA TRP A 53 -51.46 -9.79 -15.77
C TRP A 53 -51.43 -10.72 -16.98
N ALA A 54 -50.41 -11.59 -17.02
CA ALA A 54 -50.32 -12.73 -17.91
C ALA A 54 -50.25 -14.00 -17.04
N ASP A 55 -51.11 -14.98 -17.28
CA ASP A 55 -51.03 -16.29 -16.60
C ASP A 55 -49.84 -17.09 -17.18
N GLY A 56 -48.62 -16.78 -16.72
CA GLY A 56 -47.39 -17.48 -17.12
C GLY A 56 -46.17 -16.57 -17.31
N LYS A 57 -45.17 -17.05 -18.07
CA LYS A 57 -43.99 -16.25 -18.45
C LYS A 57 -44.36 -15.28 -19.58
N MET A 58 -44.38 -13.98 -19.29
CA MET A 58 -44.45 -12.95 -20.33
C MET A 58 -43.14 -12.95 -21.13
N ARG A 59 -43.15 -13.56 -22.31
CA ARG A 59 -42.04 -13.48 -23.26
C ARG A 59 -42.16 -12.18 -24.05
N ILE A 60 -41.33 -11.20 -23.74
CA ILE A 60 -41.04 -10.12 -24.69
C ILE A 60 -39.85 -10.60 -25.54
N GLY A 61 -39.94 -10.49 -26.87
CA GLY A 61 -38.91 -10.91 -27.82
C GLY A 61 -39.32 -12.14 -28.65
N GLY A 62 -39.00 -12.10 -29.95
CA GLY A 62 -39.23 -13.22 -30.88
C GLY A 62 -38.18 -14.33 -30.74
N PRO A 63 -38.26 -15.42 -31.54
CA PRO A 63 -37.39 -16.61 -31.42
C PRO A 63 -35.88 -16.34 -31.51
N ALA A 64 -35.48 -15.14 -31.97
CA ALA A 64 -34.09 -14.73 -32.15
C ALA A 64 -33.79 -13.29 -31.66
N GLY A 65 -34.65 -12.68 -30.84
CA GLY A 65 -34.49 -11.27 -30.44
C GLY A 65 -34.58 -11.04 -28.93
N VAL A 66 -33.67 -10.23 -28.41
CA VAL A 66 -33.75 -9.65 -27.05
C VAL A 66 -35.05 -8.84 -26.93
N GLY A 67 -35.92 -9.22 -26.00
CA GLY A 67 -37.07 -8.42 -25.63
C GLY A 67 -36.76 -7.55 -24.43
N PHE A 68 -37.03 -6.25 -24.56
CA PHE A 68 -36.87 -5.30 -23.46
C PHE A 68 -38.24 -4.94 -22.89
N ILE A 69 -38.37 -4.94 -21.56
CA ILE A 69 -39.47 -4.29 -20.86
C ILE A 69 -39.01 -2.87 -20.53
N ASN A 70 -39.51 -1.87 -21.26
CA ASN A 70 -39.18 -0.47 -21.01
C ASN A 70 -40.21 0.16 -20.06
N PHE A 71 -39.79 0.50 -18.84
CA PHE A 71 -40.58 1.28 -17.90
C PHE A 71 -40.13 2.74 -17.97
N SER A 72 -40.87 3.57 -18.70
CA SER A 72 -40.61 5.01 -18.79
C SER A 72 -41.66 5.78 -17.97
N SER A 73 -41.18 6.73 -17.16
CA SER A 73 -42.02 7.68 -16.42
C SER A 73 -41.44 9.07 -16.57
N THR A 74 -42.30 10.07 -16.81
CA THR A 74 -41.92 11.49 -16.79
C THR A 74 -41.92 12.07 -15.36
N ALA A 75 -42.36 11.28 -14.37
CA ALA A 75 -42.35 11.64 -12.97
C ALA A 75 -41.09 11.08 -12.29
N VAL A 76 -40.35 11.98 -11.62
CA VAL A 76 -39.01 11.74 -11.04
C VAL A 76 -38.97 10.69 -9.92
N ASN A 77 -40.12 10.14 -9.50
CA ASN A 77 -40.27 9.35 -8.27
C ASN A 77 -40.94 7.98 -8.47
N ASP A 78 -41.43 7.63 -9.67
CA ASP A 78 -42.34 6.50 -9.88
C ASP A 78 -41.70 5.22 -10.45
N ILE A 79 -40.39 5.20 -10.70
CA ILE A 79 -39.70 3.94 -11.04
C ILE A 79 -39.25 3.28 -9.73
N GLY A 80 -40.23 2.79 -8.97
CA GLY A 80 -39.98 1.96 -7.79
C GLY A 80 -39.28 0.67 -8.20
N ALA A 81 -37.98 0.56 -7.89
CA ALA A 81 -37.14 -0.64 -7.94
C ALA A 81 -37.42 -1.65 -9.08
N VAL A 82 -36.59 -1.64 -10.13
CA VAL A 82 -36.48 -2.76 -11.08
C VAL A 82 -35.77 -3.91 -10.37
N GLY A 83 -36.51 -4.75 -9.64
CA GLY A 83 -36.00 -5.99 -9.09
C GLY A 83 -35.95 -7.07 -10.17
N CYS A 84 -34.79 -7.32 -10.79
CA CYS A 84 -34.62 -8.54 -11.59
C CYS A 84 -34.38 -9.74 -10.67
N ALA A 85 -35.39 -10.58 -10.47
CA ALA A 85 -35.20 -11.90 -9.87
C ALA A 85 -34.89 -12.91 -10.99
N VAL A 86 -33.60 -13.17 -11.25
CA VAL A 86 -33.18 -14.26 -12.15
C VAL A 86 -32.99 -15.52 -11.32
N THR A 87 -33.78 -16.56 -11.61
CA THR A 87 -33.54 -17.91 -11.09
C THR A 87 -33.39 -18.87 -12.27
N THR A 88 -32.16 -19.08 -12.74
CA THR A 88 -31.80 -20.18 -13.66
C THR A 88 -30.35 -20.61 -13.46
N GLY A 89 -30.12 -21.93 -13.56
CA GLY A 89 -28.99 -22.64 -12.95
C GLY A 89 -27.61 -22.57 -13.63
N TYR A 90 -27.31 -21.63 -14.53
CA TYR A 90 -25.96 -21.51 -15.11
C TYR A 90 -25.67 -20.07 -15.56
N GLY A 91 -24.96 -19.29 -14.72
CA GLY A 91 -23.95 -18.31 -15.19
C GLY A 91 -24.37 -16.98 -15.84
N ASP A 92 -25.54 -16.40 -15.57
CA ASP A 92 -25.93 -15.09 -16.13
C ASP A 92 -25.51 -13.89 -15.26
N SER A 93 -24.94 -12.86 -15.88
CA SER A 93 -24.58 -11.58 -15.24
C SER A 93 -25.79 -10.62 -15.18
N VAL A 94 -26.05 -10.03 -14.01
CA VAL A 94 -26.98 -8.90 -13.87
C VAL A 94 -26.23 -7.61 -14.21
N GLY A 95 -26.53 -7.02 -15.36
CA GLY A 95 -26.04 -5.69 -15.74
C GLY A 95 -26.92 -4.60 -15.13
N ILE A 96 -26.33 -3.70 -14.32
CA ILE A 96 -26.99 -2.49 -13.83
C ILE A 96 -26.42 -1.32 -14.63
N ALA A 97 -27.18 -0.83 -15.62
CA ALA A 97 -26.84 0.39 -16.36
C ALA A 97 -27.59 1.58 -15.77
N VAL A 98 -26.85 2.62 -15.40
CA VAL A 98 -27.44 3.87 -14.89
C VAL A 98 -27.43 4.92 -15.99
N GLN A 99 -28.62 5.18 -16.55
CA GLN A 99 -28.85 6.25 -17.53
C GLN A 99 -29.76 7.30 -16.89
N ASN A 100 -29.24 8.04 -15.91
CA ASN A 100 -29.95 9.16 -15.30
C ASN A 100 -29.17 10.47 -15.53
N ALA A 101 -29.85 11.61 -15.41
CA ALA A 101 -29.23 12.92 -15.66
C ALA A 101 -28.05 13.24 -14.73
N THR A 102 -27.91 12.52 -13.62
CA THR A 102 -26.84 12.73 -12.64
C THR A 102 -25.64 11.79 -12.82
N GLY A 103 -25.77 10.71 -13.60
CA GLY A 103 -24.73 9.68 -13.75
C GLY A 103 -24.39 8.89 -12.48
N VAL A 104 -25.22 8.96 -11.42
CA VAL A 104 -24.92 8.35 -10.12
C VAL A 104 -25.67 7.05 -9.91
N LEU A 105 -24.94 5.98 -9.54
CA LEU A 105 -25.50 4.74 -8.99
C LEU A 105 -25.41 4.77 -7.46
N THR A 106 -26.49 4.46 -6.75
CA THR A 106 -26.49 4.35 -5.28
C THR A 106 -27.07 3.03 -4.81
N LEU A 107 -26.46 2.41 -3.81
CA LEU A 107 -27.02 1.31 -3.01
C LEU A 107 -27.31 1.84 -1.61
N ALA A 108 -28.54 1.65 -1.14
CA ALA A 108 -29.01 2.16 0.15
C ALA A 108 -29.65 1.06 0.99
N THR A 109 -29.53 1.17 2.32
CA THR A 109 -30.27 0.36 3.29
C THR A 109 -30.88 1.28 4.33
N ASN A 110 -32.13 1.00 4.76
CA ASN A 110 -32.86 1.87 5.69
C ASN A 110 -32.86 3.35 5.25
N SER A 111 -33.12 3.60 3.96
CA SER A 111 -33.10 4.93 3.34
C SER A 111 -31.79 5.72 3.51
N THR A 112 -30.69 5.03 3.81
CA THR A 112 -29.35 5.63 3.94
C THR A 112 -28.45 5.08 2.85
N GLU A 113 -27.81 5.96 2.08
CA GLU A 113 -26.81 5.59 1.08
C GLU A 113 -25.63 4.87 1.75
N ARG A 114 -25.26 3.69 1.24
CA ARG A 114 -24.18 2.85 1.76
C ARG A 114 -23.02 2.75 0.79
N LEU A 115 -23.33 2.63 -0.50
CA LEU A 115 -22.37 2.61 -1.58
C LEU A 115 -22.86 3.50 -2.71
N ARG A 116 -21.93 4.21 -3.35
CA ARG A 116 -22.21 5.01 -4.53
C ARG A 116 -21.15 4.81 -5.59
N ILE A 117 -21.53 4.93 -6.85
CA ILE A 117 -20.62 5.21 -7.96
C ILE A 117 -20.99 6.62 -8.44
N GLY A 118 -20.08 7.57 -8.26
CA GLY A 118 -20.27 8.94 -8.71
C GLY A 118 -20.24 9.05 -10.24
N ALA A 119 -20.67 10.20 -10.76
CA ALA A 119 -20.64 10.48 -12.20
C ALA A 119 -19.23 10.37 -12.81
N SER A 120 -18.18 10.55 -11.99
CA SER A 120 -16.78 10.39 -12.37
C SER A 120 -16.27 8.94 -12.29
N GLY A 121 -17.14 7.95 -11.99
CA GLY A 121 -16.76 6.55 -11.84
C GLY A 121 -16.18 6.17 -10.46
N ASN A 122 -15.96 7.14 -9.57
CA ASN A 122 -15.44 6.89 -8.22
C ASN A 122 -16.45 6.17 -7.34
N VAL A 123 -15.99 5.14 -6.61
CA VAL A 123 -16.80 4.36 -5.68
C VAL A 123 -16.68 4.93 -4.27
N GLY A 124 -17.78 5.39 -3.69
CA GLY A 124 -17.86 5.79 -2.28
C GLY A 124 -18.55 4.73 -1.43
N ILE A 125 -18.02 4.40 -0.26
CA ILE A 125 -18.66 3.56 0.76
C ILE A 125 -18.81 4.40 2.02
N GLY A 126 -20.04 4.72 2.39
CA GLY A 126 -20.33 5.59 3.55
C GLY A 126 -20.02 7.08 3.35
N THR A 127 -19.56 7.49 2.17
CA THR A 127 -19.42 8.89 1.75
C THR A 127 -20.34 9.21 0.58
N THR A 128 -20.82 10.46 0.51
CA THR A 128 -21.55 10.99 -0.64
C THR A 128 -20.65 11.77 -1.59
N ALA A 129 -19.36 11.92 -1.34
CA ALA A 129 -18.45 12.71 -2.18
C ALA A 129 -17.07 12.03 -2.32
N PRO A 130 -16.99 10.86 -2.97
CA PRO A 130 -15.74 10.10 -3.06
C PRO A 130 -14.69 10.90 -3.83
N ILE A 131 -13.55 11.15 -3.19
CA ILE A 131 -12.44 11.94 -3.76
C ILE A 131 -11.45 11.10 -4.58
N GLY A 132 -11.52 9.77 -4.48
CA GLY A 132 -10.69 8.83 -5.24
C GLY A 132 -11.48 7.63 -5.75
N HIS A 133 -10.83 6.73 -6.50
CA HIS A 133 -11.49 5.59 -7.15
C HIS A 133 -12.28 4.69 -6.19
N VAL A 134 -11.77 4.47 -4.97
CA VAL A 134 -12.50 3.84 -3.87
C VAL A 134 -12.27 4.66 -2.61
N ASP A 135 -13.32 5.25 -2.06
CA ASP A 135 -13.30 6.07 -0.86
C ASP A 135 -14.23 5.48 0.21
N VAL A 136 -13.70 5.21 1.40
CA VAL A 136 -14.45 4.57 2.50
C VAL A 136 -14.48 5.52 3.70
N GLU A 137 -15.66 6.08 3.97
CA GLU A 137 -15.90 7.02 5.05
C GLU A 137 -16.85 6.43 6.10
N HIS A 138 -16.59 6.74 7.36
CA HIS A 138 -17.49 6.47 8.47
C HIS A 138 -17.97 7.80 9.08
N SER A 139 -19.28 8.04 9.04
CA SER A 139 -19.91 9.18 9.71
C SER A 139 -20.09 8.91 11.21
N GLY A 140 -19.00 9.03 11.97
CA GLY A 140 -18.97 8.87 13.43
C GLY A 140 -17.56 9.05 13.98
N GLY A 141 -17.40 9.28 15.29
CA GLY A 141 -16.09 9.44 15.94
C GLY A 141 -15.21 8.17 16.00
N GLY A 142 -15.55 7.14 15.23
CA GLY A 142 -14.80 5.91 15.08
C GLY A 142 -13.92 5.92 13.83
N THR A 143 -13.00 4.96 13.72
CA THR A 143 -12.10 4.84 12.57
C THR A 143 -12.83 4.20 11.39
N SER A 144 -12.76 4.80 10.19
CA SER A 144 -13.06 4.09 8.95
C SER A 144 -12.16 2.87 8.85
N SER A 145 -12.72 1.67 8.65
CA SER A 145 -11.94 0.44 8.52
C SER A 145 -12.29 -0.30 7.23
N LEU A 146 -11.26 -0.63 6.45
CA LEU A 146 -11.33 -1.63 5.39
C LEU A 146 -10.87 -2.96 5.98
N ILE A 147 -11.77 -3.92 6.12
CA ILE A 147 -11.43 -5.26 6.63
C ILE A 147 -11.24 -6.20 5.43
N LEU A 148 -10.00 -6.62 5.21
CA LEU A 148 -9.66 -7.72 4.31
C LEU A 148 -9.33 -8.94 5.17
N SER A 149 -10.21 -9.96 5.14
CA SER A 149 -10.04 -11.18 5.92
C SER A 149 -10.24 -12.42 5.07
N ASN A 150 -9.40 -13.44 5.24
CA ASN A 150 -9.67 -14.78 4.73
C ASN A 150 -10.54 -15.57 5.73
N THR A 151 -11.08 -16.72 5.30
CA THR A 151 -11.86 -17.63 6.16
C THR A 151 -11.05 -18.25 7.30
N SER A 152 -9.73 -18.04 7.31
CA SER A 152 -8.81 -18.45 8.36
C SER A 152 -8.63 -17.40 9.46
N TRP A 153 -9.47 -16.35 9.48
CA TRP A 153 -9.44 -15.26 10.45
C TRP A 153 -8.17 -14.39 10.44
N ASP A 154 -7.36 -14.49 9.38
CA ASP A 154 -6.26 -13.55 9.16
C ASP A 154 -6.83 -12.20 8.75
N ARG A 155 -6.71 -11.20 9.62
CA ARG A 155 -7.02 -9.81 9.31
C ARG A 155 -5.71 -9.09 9.02
N SER A 156 -5.41 -8.87 7.75
CA SER A 156 -4.27 -8.05 7.34
C SER A 156 -4.78 -6.90 6.50
N LEU A 157 -4.55 -5.67 6.95
CA LEU A 157 -4.67 -4.51 6.08
C LEU A 157 -3.30 -4.33 5.39
N GLN A 158 -3.18 -4.91 4.20
CA GLN A 158 -1.98 -4.79 3.37
C GLN A 158 -2.10 -3.49 2.57
N PHE A 159 -1.33 -2.46 2.93
CA PHE A 159 -1.35 -1.19 2.18
C PHE A 159 -0.56 -1.24 0.86
N LEU A 160 0.26 -2.27 0.64
CA LEU A 160 1.00 -2.47 -0.60
C LEU A 160 1.48 -3.93 -0.70
N ALA A 161 0.96 -4.67 -1.67
CA ALA A 161 1.49 -5.98 -2.07
C ALA A 161 1.86 -5.92 -3.56
N ILE A 162 2.96 -5.25 -3.87
CA ILE A 162 3.64 -5.47 -5.15
C ILE A 162 4.35 -6.82 -5.08
N SER A 163 4.28 -7.60 -6.15
CA SER A 163 4.76 -8.97 -6.30
C SER A 163 6.26 -9.20 -5.99
N ALA A 164 6.98 -8.17 -5.51
CA ALA A 164 8.40 -8.17 -5.18
C ALA A 164 8.75 -7.71 -3.74
N GLY A 165 7.81 -7.78 -2.78
CA GLY A 165 8.18 -7.97 -1.37
C GLY A 165 8.48 -6.74 -0.51
N TYR A 166 7.91 -5.57 -0.80
CA TYR A 166 7.81 -4.49 0.19
C TYR A 166 6.48 -4.63 0.95
N ARG A 167 6.50 -4.76 2.28
CA ARG A 167 5.29 -4.90 3.11
C ARG A 167 5.36 -3.97 4.31
N ILE A 168 4.34 -3.13 4.47
CA ILE A 168 3.97 -2.52 5.75
C ILE A 168 2.79 -3.33 6.25
N ASN A 169 3.02 -4.20 7.23
CA ASN A 169 1.98 -5.05 7.77
C ASN A 169 1.70 -4.66 9.22
N ALA A 170 0.47 -4.20 9.48
CA ALA A 170 -0.09 -4.18 10.82
C ALA A 170 -0.86 -5.49 11.02
N GLN A 171 -0.21 -6.49 11.63
CA GLN A 171 -0.86 -7.76 11.94
C GLN A 171 -1.57 -7.64 13.30
N GLY A 172 -2.91 -7.68 13.27
CA GLY A 172 -3.72 -7.81 14.48
C GLY A 172 -4.23 -9.23 14.60
N TRP A 173 -3.56 -10.08 15.38
CA TRP A 173 -4.10 -11.39 15.76
C TRP A 173 -5.17 -11.21 16.85
N THR A 174 -6.33 -11.87 16.70
CA THR A 174 -7.40 -11.82 17.72
C THR A 174 -7.23 -12.83 18.84
N ASP A 175 -6.16 -13.63 18.83
CA ASP A 175 -5.67 -14.31 20.02
C ASP A 175 -4.46 -13.53 20.57
N ALA A 176 -4.41 -13.38 21.89
CA ALA A 176 -3.91 -12.21 22.58
C ALA A 176 -2.36 -12.06 22.66
N SER A 177 -1.60 -12.63 21.73
CA SER A 177 -0.14 -12.77 21.87
C SER A 177 0.75 -12.13 20.79
N SER A 178 0.24 -11.65 19.64
CA SER A 178 1.09 -11.03 18.59
C SER A 178 0.42 -9.86 17.86
N ARG A 179 0.27 -8.73 18.55
CA ARG A 179 -0.15 -7.44 17.95
C ARG A 179 1.07 -6.58 17.65
N GLU A 180 1.83 -6.94 16.62
CA GLU A 180 3.08 -6.25 16.28
C GLU A 180 2.91 -5.45 14.98
N LEU A 181 3.58 -4.29 14.91
CA LEU A 181 3.80 -3.61 13.63
C LEU A 181 5.09 -4.15 13.02
N ARG A 182 5.04 -4.67 11.80
CA ARG A 182 6.21 -5.22 11.10
C ARG A 182 6.46 -4.49 9.80
N LEU A 183 7.69 -4.03 9.63
CA LEU A 183 8.23 -3.49 8.38
C LEU A 183 9.11 -4.56 7.75
N ALA A 184 8.75 -5.03 6.55
CA ALA A 184 9.43 -6.12 5.88
C ALA A 184 9.84 -5.78 4.45
N THR A 185 11.02 -6.28 4.03
CA THR A 185 11.53 -6.18 2.66
C THR A 185 12.08 -7.51 2.17
N GLY A 186 11.78 -7.89 0.93
CA GLY A 186 12.13 -9.20 0.37
C GLY A 186 11.46 -10.37 1.12
N GLY A 187 10.31 -10.13 1.75
CA GLY A 187 9.63 -11.12 2.59
C GLY A 187 10.27 -11.37 3.96
N VAL A 188 11.26 -10.57 4.36
CA VAL A 188 11.97 -10.67 5.64
C VAL A 188 11.64 -9.46 6.50
N ASP A 189 11.29 -9.69 7.77
CA ASP A 189 11.07 -8.64 8.75
C ASP A 189 12.38 -7.86 8.99
N ARG A 190 12.29 -6.53 8.97
CA ARG A 190 13.42 -5.62 9.16
C ARG A 190 13.30 -4.84 10.46
N VAL A 191 12.10 -4.36 10.78
CA VAL A 191 11.83 -3.67 12.03
C VAL A 191 10.50 -4.14 12.56
N THR A 192 10.47 -4.47 13.84
CA THR A 192 9.26 -4.87 14.55
C THR A 192 9.01 -3.91 15.70
N ILE A 193 7.76 -3.48 15.87
CA ILE A 193 7.29 -2.85 17.11
C ILE A 193 6.43 -3.88 17.82
N ASP A 194 6.91 -4.37 18.96
CA ASP A 194 6.20 -5.40 19.71
C ASP A 194 5.01 -4.85 20.50
N VAL A 195 4.25 -5.74 21.16
CA VAL A 195 3.08 -5.37 21.96
C VAL A 195 3.38 -4.49 23.17
N SER A 196 4.65 -4.45 23.60
CA SER A 196 5.14 -3.59 24.69
C SER A 196 5.66 -2.25 24.18
N GLY A 197 5.65 -2.04 22.86
CA GLY A 197 6.16 -0.83 22.21
C GLY A 197 7.67 -0.84 21.98
N ASN A 198 8.37 -1.97 22.18
CA ASN A 198 9.79 -2.04 21.88
C ASN A 198 10.01 -2.06 20.37
N VAL A 199 10.95 -1.25 19.90
CA VAL A 199 11.41 -1.30 18.50
C VAL A 199 12.61 -2.23 18.43
N THR A 200 12.47 -3.33 17.69
CA THR A 200 13.48 -4.39 17.57
C THR A 200 13.88 -4.64 16.11
N PRO A 201 15.13 -5.09 15.86
CA PRO A 201 15.49 -5.61 14.54
C PRO A 201 14.66 -6.86 14.24
N GLY A 202 14.43 -7.14 12.96
CA GLY A 202 13.69 -8.35 12.55
C GLY A 202 14.41 -9.66 12.85
N ALA A 203 15.70 -9.63 13.19
CA ALA A 203 16.47 -10.76 13.67
C ALA A 203 17.55 -10.32 14.66
N ASP A 204 17.80 -11.15 15.68
CA ASP A 204 18.82 -10.91 16.70
C ASP A 204 20.23 -10.88 16.07
N ASN A 205 21.03 -9.87 16.47
CA ASN A 205 22.43 -9.69 16.06
C ASN A 205 22.71 -9.77 14.54
N ALA A 206 21.74 -9.42 13.69
CA ALA A 206 21.85 -9.55 12.23
C ALA A 206 21.73 -8.22 11.47
N GLN A 207 21.45 -7.12 12.17
CA GLN A 207 21.11 -5.82 11.56
C GLN A 207 21.81 -4.69 12.31
N ALA A 208 22.43 -3.78 11.56
CA ALA A 208 23.03 -2.56 12.10
C ALA A 208 22.01 -1.42 12.17
N PHE A 209 22.17 -0.52 13.14
CA PHE A 209 21.36 0.70 13.23
C PHE A 209 22.08 1.88 12.55
N GLY A 210 21.85 2.01 11.25
CA GLY A 210 22.62 2.89 10.37
C GLY A 210 23.83 2.19 9.76
N TRP A 211 24.61 2.93 8.96
CA TRP A 211 25.86 2.45 8.34
C TRP A 211 26.82 3.62 8.10
N SER A 212 28.05 3.33 7.67
CA SER A 212 29.12 4.32 7.51
C SER A 212 28.70 5.54 6.69
N SER A 213 27.84 5.34 5.70
CA SER A 213 27.31 6.43 4.89
C SER A 213 25.95 6.99 5.40
N ALA A 214 25.01 6.19 5.95
CA ALA A 214 23.79 6.73 6.57
C ALA A 214 23.83 6.63 8.10
N ARG A 215 24.46 7.64 8.72
CA ARG A 215 24.63 7.75 10.17
C ARG A 215 23.47 8.52 10.79
N TRP A 216 23.01 8.07 11.95
CA TRP A 216 22.13 8.83 12.82
C TRP A 216 22.89 9.98 13.48
N THR A 217 22.27 11.15 13.56
CA THR A 217 22.93 12.35 14.10
C THR A 217 23.04 12.31 15.62
N VAL A 218 21.99 11.87 16.31
CA VAL A 218 21.89 11.83 17.78
C VAL A 218 20.94 10.70 18.21
N ILE A 219 21.24 10.08 19.36
CA ILE A 219 20.32 9.19 20.09
C ILE A 219 19.95 9.86 21.41
N TYR A 220 18.66 10.07 21.66
CA TYR A 220 18.14 10.56 22.94
C TYR A 220 17.63 9.38 23.77
N ALA A 221 18.30 9.08 24.88
CA ALA A 221 17.96 7.98 25.78
C ALA A 221 18.07 8.41 27.25
N ALA A 222 17.24 7.83 28.11
CA ALA A 222 17.26 8.12 29.55
C ALA A 222 18.42 7.42 30.27
N THR A 223 18.86 6.26 29.79
CA THR A 223 19.98 5.47 30.32
C THR A 223 20.97 5.13 29.20
N GLY A 224 22.22 4.82 29.56
CA GLY A 224 23.24 4.40 28.60
C GLY A 224 22.91 3.08 27.89
N THR A 225 23.55 2.84 26.75
CA THR A 225 23.36 1.63 25.94
C THR A 225 23.82 0.38 26.69
N ILE A 226 23.00 -0.68 26.64
CA ILE A 226 23.35 -2.00 27.17
C ILE A 226 24.12 -2.77 26.09
N ASN A 227 25.34 -3.20 26.41
CA ASN A 227 26.13 -4.10 25.58
C ASN A 227 26.24 -5.47 26.28
N THR A 228 25.72 -6.52 25.65
CA THR A 228 25.80 -7.89 26.19
C THR A 228 27.27 -8.32 26.28
N SER A 229 27.76 -8.54 27.51
CA SER A 229 29.14 -8.96 27.80
C SER A 229 29.16 -10.25 28.64
N ASP A 230 28.33 -11.21 28.25
CA ASP A 230 28.19 -12.49 28.94
C ASP A 230 29.40 -13.40 28.67
N GLU A 231 29.95 -14.01 29.72
CA GLU A 231 31.16 -14.85 29.64
C GLU A 231 30.98 -16.08 28.75
N ARG A 232 29.75 -16.58 28.61
CA ARG A 232 29.43 -17.78 27.81
C ARG A 232 29.72 -17.59 26.33
N TYR A 233 29.80 -16.33 25.88
CA TYR A 233 30.07 -15.96 24.49
C TYR A 233 31.48 -15.42 24.28
N LYS A 234 32.39 -15.59 25.24
CA LYS A 234 33.74 -15.03 25.19
C LYS A 234 34.83 -16.07 25.42
N VAL A 235 35.85 -16.06 24.58
CA VAL A 235 37.13 -16.70 24.88
C VAL A 235 37.95 -15.71 25.69
N TRP A 236 38.07 -15.98 26.99
CA TRP A 236 38.80 -15.10 27.89
C TRP A 236 40.32 -15.32 27.78
N ILE A 237 41.03 -14.32 27.28
CA ILE A 237 42.49 -14.36 27.13
C ILE A 237 43.24 -13.69 28.29
N GLY A 238 42.52 -13.09 29.24
CA GLY A 238 43.11 -12.39 30.38
C GLY A 238 43.97 -11.20 29.96
N ARG A 239 44.97 -10.87 30.79
CA ARG A 239 45.97 -9.85 30.45
C ARG A 239 46.88 -10.41 29.35
N ALA A 240 47.19 -9.58 28.37
CA ALA A 240 48.14 -9.95 27.34
C ALA A 240 49.55 -10.16 27.93
N THR A 241 50.46 -10.70 27.12
CA THR A 241 51.88 -10.83 27.49
C THR A 241 52.47 -9.49 27.90
N GLU A 242 53.53 -9.49 28.71
CA GLU A 242 54.14 -8.24 29.21
C GLU A 242 54.55 -7.29 28.06
N ASP A 243 55.04 -7.84 26.95
CA ASP A 243 55.37 -7.08 25.75
C ASP A 243 54.14 -6.38 25.14
N ARG A 244 53.02 -7.11 25.04
CA ARG A 244 51.77 -6.54 24.52
C ARG A 244 51.16 -5.51 25.48
N ALA A 245 51.20 -5.78 26.79
CA ALA A 245 50.78 -4.82 27.79
C ALA A 245 51.65 -3.55 27.75
N ALA A 246 52.95 -3.65 27.49
CA ALA A 246 53.83 -2.51 27.31
C ALA A 246 53.46 -1.67 26.07
N GLN A 247 53.12 -2.32 24.94
CA GLN A 247 52.58 -1.63 23.76
C GLN A 247 51.27 -0.91 24.09
N ASP A 248 50.30 -1.61 24.68
CA ASP A 248 49.00 -1.04 25.02
C ASP A 248 49.12 0.17 25.98
N ARG A 249 50.10 0.16 26.90
CA ARG A 249 50.41 1.31 27.76
C ARG A 249 50.96 2.51 27.00
N ARG A 250 51.85 2.29 26.02
CA ARG A 250 52.39 3.37 25.17
C ARG A 250 51.31 3.95 24.29
N ILE A 251 50.47 3.09 23.70
CA ILE A 251 49.27 3.49 22.94
C ILE A 251 48.38 4.36 23.83
N ALA A 252 47.92 3.84 24.98
CA ALA A 252 46.99 4.56 25.84
C ALA A 252 47.53 5.93 26.28
N ARG A 253 48.83 6.04 26.57
CA ARG A 253 49.47 7.32 26.88
C ARG A 253 49.44 8.29 25.70
N ALA A 254 49.85 7.83 24.52
CA ALA A 254 49.83 8.66 23.32
C ALA A 254 48.41 9.09 22.93
N ILE A 255 47.40 8.24 23.18
CA ILE A 255 45.99 8.61 23.02
C ILE A 255 45.60 9.71 24.01
N LEU A 256 45.95 9.59 25.29
CA LEU A 256 45.68 10.62 26.30
C LEU A 256 46.31 11.97 25.92
N ASP A 257 47.50 11.96 25.33
CA ASP A 257 48.20 13.16 24.86
C ASP A 257 47.54 13.78 23.59
N GLU A 258 46.78 13.00 22.82
CA GLU A 258 46.06 13.45 21.61
C GLU A 258 44.66 14.01 21.91
N LEU A 259 44.08 13.72 23.08
CA LEU A 259 42.74 14.21 23.43
C LEU A 259 42.70 15.75 23.48
N GLY A 260 41.72 16.33 22.80
CA GLY A 260 41.58 17.77 22.69
C GLY A 260 40.20 18.25 22.28
N TRP A 261 40.04 19.58 22.23
CA TRP A 261 38.82 20.23 21.78
C TRP A 261 38.80 20.39 20.26
N TYR A 262 37.67 20.13 19.63
CA TYR A 262 37.45 20.31 18.21
C TYR A 262 36.03 20.80 17.90
N GLN A 263 35.84 21.29 16.68
CA GLN A 263 34.54 21.65 16.12
C GLN A 263 34.39 20.95 14.77
N PHE A 264 33.17 20.58 14.40
CA PHE A 264 32.92 20.01 13.08
C PHE A 264 33.04 21.10 12.00
N THR A 265 33.76 20.80 10.92
CA THR A 265 34.01 21.74 9.80
C THR A 265 32.72 22.29 9.21
N ASP A 266 31.69 21.45 9.06
CA ASP A 266 30.40 21.85 8.51
C ASP A 266 29.69 22.84 9.45
N ALA A 267 29.75 22.59 10.76
CA ALA A 267 29.15 23.48 11.76
C ALA A 267 29.89 24.83 11.82
N VAL A 268 31.22 24.84 11.70
CA VAL A 268 32.02 26.07 11.64
C VAL A 268 31.71 26.86 10.36
N THR A 269 31.55 26.16 9.23
CA THR A 269 31.19 26.78 7.95
C THR A 269 29.79 27.41 8.01
N GLU A 270 28.83 26.71 8.62
CA GLU A 270 27.42 27.16 8.73
C GLU A 270 27.24 28.28 9.76
N LYS A 271 27.87 28.17 10.94
CA LYS A 271 27.56 28.99 12.13
C LYS A 271 28.70 29.92 12.54
N GLY A 272 29.83 29.85 11.85
CA GLY A 272 31.08 30.49 12.27
C GLY A 272 31.76 29.77 13.44
N PRO A 273 33.05 30.04 13.68
CA PRO A 273 33.80 29.42 14.78
C PRO A 273 33.21 29.74 16.17
N ASP A 274 32.58 30.90 16.34
CA ASP A 274 31.96 31.29 17.61
C ASP A 274 30.56 30.66 17.82
N GLY A 275 29.88 30.28 16.74
CA GLY A 275 28.54 29.66 16.79
C GLY A 275 28.55 28.14 16.79
N ALA A 276 29.62 27.51 16.31
CA ALA A 276 29.78 26.07 16.30
C ALA A 276 30.08 25.52 17.70
N ARG A 277 29.46 24.39 18.05
CA ARG A 277 29.66 23.77 19.37
C ARG A 277 31.06 23.17 19.47
N TRP A 278 31.66 23.32 20.65
CA TRP A 278 32.90 22.65 21.01
C TRP A 278 32.62 21.21 21.45
N HIS A 279 33.38 20.28 20.88
CA HIS A 279 33.39 18.86 21.20
C HIS A 279 34.76 18.49 21.77
N PHE A 280 34.82 17.44 22.59
CA PHE A 280 36.07 16.93 23.16
C PHE A 280 36.28 15.48 22.73
N GLY A 281 37.49 15.16 22.26
CA GLY A 281 37.81 13.83 21.76
C GLY A 281 39.14 13.78 21.03
N ALA A 282 39.31 12.79 20.15
CA ALA A 282 40.52 12.59 19.37
C ALA A 282 40.23 12.50 17.87
N ARG A 283 41.27 12.73 17.06
CA ARG A 283 41.21 12.53 15.60
C ARG A 283 41.49 11.07 15.27
N ALA A 284 40.55 10.39 14.62
CA ALA A 284 40.61 8.94 14.42
C ALA A 284 41.85 8.47 13.63
N GLN A 285 42.28 9.21 12.59
CA GLN A 285 43.50 8.90 11.84
C GLN A 285 44.76 8.99 12.72
N ARG A 286 44.79 9.93 13.67
CA ARG A 286 45.93 10.07 14.59
C ARG A 286 46.00 8.91 15.57
N ILE A 287 44.85 8.48 16.08
CA ILE A 287 44.73 7.27 16.91
C ILE A 287 45.15 6.04 16.12
N TRP A 288 44.74 5.92 14.85
CA TRP A 288 45.16 4.83 13.98
C TRP A 288 46.69 4.78 13.85
N GLN A 289 47.32 5.92 13.58
CA GLN A 289 48.77 6.00 13.46
C GLN A 289 49.48 5.59 14.76
N ILE A 290 48.98 6.03 15.93
CA ILE A 290 49.55 5.62 17.24
C ILE A 290 49.56 4.10 17.40
N VAL A 291 48.49 3.42 16.98
CA VAL A 291 48.41 1.95 17.05
C VAL A 291 49.30 1.29 15.99
N ALA A 292 49.38 1.86 14.79
CA ALA A 292 50.23 1.38 13.71
C ALA A 292 51.73 1.52 14.03
N ASP A 293 52.13 2.62 14.69
CA ASP A 293 53.52 2.86 15.14
C ASP A 293 53.99 1.79 16.14
N GLU A 294 53.07 1.17 16.87
CA GLU A 294 53.33 0.06 17.79
C GLU A 294 53.23 -1.31 17.11
N GLY A 295 52.98 -1.34 15.79
CA GLY A 295 52.89 -2.56 14.98
C GLY A 295 51.59 -3.33 15.15
N LEU A 296 50.53 -2.67 15.61
CA LEU A 296 49.26 -3.30 15.98
C LEU A 296 48.09 -2.93 15.06
N ALA A 297 48.35 -2.15 14.01
CA ALA A 297 47.41 -1.83 12.93
C ALA A 297 48.20 -1.58 11.63
N PRO A 298 47.56 -1.69 10.45
CA PRO A 298 48.18 -1.28 9.19
C PRO A 298 48.69 0.17 9.25
N PRO A 299 49.89 0.48 8.74
CA PRO A 299 50.29 1.87 8.56
C PRO A 299 49.35 2.57 7.58
N LEU A 300 49.24 3.89 7.73
CA LEU A 300 48.48 4.69 6.77
C LEU A 300 49.37 5.08 5.59
N VAL A 301 48.87 4.87 4.38
CA VAL A 301 49.53 5.23 3.11
C VAL A 301 48.73 6.31 2.40
N ASP A 302 49.42 7.27 1.82
CA ASP A 302 48.82 8.28 0.96
C ASP A 302 48.69 7.71 -0.45
N ILE A 303 47.45 7.63 -0.94
CA ILE A 303 47.12 7.25 -2.30
C ILE A 303 46.38 8.43 -2.92
N GLU A 304 47.08 9.19 -3.76
CA GLU A 304 46.52 10.33 -4.51
C GLU A 304 45.91 11.42 -3.60
N GLY A 305 46.53 11.68 -2.44
CA GLY A 305 46.07 12.66 -1.45
C GLY A 305 45.01 12.11 -0.49
N ILE A 306 44.71 10.81 -0.56
CA ILE A 306 43.78 10.12 0.32
C ILE A 306 44.56 9.18 1.25
N LEU A 307 44.42 9.39 2.55
CA LEU A 307 45.10 8.60 3.57
C LEU A 307 44.29 7.33 3.88
N LEU A 308 44.84 6.16 3.57
CA LEU A 308 44.15 4.86 3.69
C LEU A 308 45.01 3.83 4.45
N PRO A 309 44.41 2.85 5.15
CA PRO A 309 45.16 1.72 5.69
C PRO A 309 45.86 0.92 4.58
N ASP A 310 47.13 0.58 4.78
CA ASP A 310 47.90 -0.21 3.83
C ASP A 310 47.30 -1.62 3.67
N ILE A 311 46.75 -1.89 2.49
CA ILE A 311 46.14 -3.18 2.15
C ILE A 311 47.15 -4.33 2.05
N THR A 312 48.45 -4.03 2.00
CA THR A 312 49.52 -5.04 1.96
C THR A 312 50.01 -5.46 3.34
N TRP A 313 49.43 -4.89 4.41
CA TRP A 313 49.74 -5.23 5.79
C TRP A 313 49.59 -6.73 6.09
N THR A 314 50.65 -7.33 6.63
CA THR A 314 50.70 -8.75 7.03
C THR A 314 50.81 -8.95 8.54
N GLY A 315 50.77 -7.88 9.33
CA GLY A 315 50.82 -7.94 10.78
C GLY A 315 49.48 -8.31 11.42
N PRO A 316 49.34 -8.14 12.74
CA PRO A 316 48.11 -8.49 13.44
C PRO A 316 46.90 -7.69 12.95
N VAL A 317 45.72 -8.27 13.13
CA VAL A 317 44.44 -7.59 12.91
C VAL A 317 44.33 -6.43 13.90
N ALA A 318 43.92 -5.26 13.40
CA ALA A 318 43.71 -4.08 14.22
C ALA A 318 42.67 -4.36 15.34
N PRO A 319 42.81 -3.74 16.52
CA PRO A 319 41.82 -3.87 17.58
C PRO A 319 40.43 -3.41 17.11
N ALA A 320 39.38 -4.12 17.53
CA ALA A 320 38.00 -3.85 17.07
C ALA A 320 37.48 -2.44 17.42
N TRP A 321 38.06 -1.81 18.44
CA TRP A 321 37.74 -0.43 18.82
C TRP A 321 38.31 0.62 17.86
N LEU A 322 39.18 0.23 16.94
CA LEU A 322 39.67 1.06 15.84
C LEU A 322 38.92 0.66 14.55
N CYS A 323 38.24 1.61 13.91
CA CYS A 323 37.32 1.33 12.81
C CYS A 323 37.72 2.10 11.55
N PHE A 324 37.61 1.43 10.40
CA PHE A 324 37.72 2.03 9.07
C PHE A 324 36.67 1.37 8.17
N ASP A 325 35.86 2.19 7.52
CA ASP A 325 34.83 1.75 6.59
C ASP A 325 34.95 2.53 5.28
N GLY A 326 35.00 1.80 4.16
CA GLY A 326 34.90 2.35 2.81
C GLY A 326 33.57 1.99 2.15
N TRP A 327 33.07 2.86 1.28
CA TRP A 327 31.89 2.58 0.47
C TRP A 327 32.10 3.05 -0.98
N ASN A 328 31.44 2.36 -1.91
CA ASN A 328 31.43 2.70 -3.33
C ASN A 328 30.40 3.81 -3.61
N ASP A 329 30.43 4.35 -4.83
CA ASP A 329 29.39 5.25 -5.33
C ASP A 329 27.99 4.65 -5.11
N GLN A 330 27.09 5.45 -4.54
CA GLN A 330 25.69 5.10 -4.32
C GLN A 330 24.83 5.85 -5.31
N PHE A 331 23.96 5.10 -5.99
CA PHE A 331 23.09 5.61 -7.03
C PHE A 331 21.63 5.29 -6.71
N GLU A 332 20.75 6.25 -6.96
CA GLU A 332 19.31 6.07 -6.94
C GLU A 332 18.75 6.24 -8.36
N ASP A 333 17.68 5.51 -8.66
CA ASP A 333 17.03 5.61 -9.96
C ASP A 333 16.26 6.95 -10.02
N VAL A 334 16.42 7.67 -11.13
CA VAL A 334 15.67 8.91 -11.36
C VAL A 334 14.31 8.53 -11.89
N TYR A 335 13.27 8.99 -11.20
CA TYR A 335 11.89 8.76 -11.59
C TYR A 335 11.32 10.00 -12.28
N GLN A 336 10.56 9.78 -13.33
CA GLN A 336 9.75 10.80 -14.00
C GLN A 336 8.28 10.44 -13.89
N ASP A 337 7.43 11.47 -13.88
CA ASP A 337 5.99 11.32 -14.00
C ASP A 337 5.66 11.29 -15.49
N VAL A 338 5.23 10.14 -15.99
CA VAL A 338 4.80 9.94 -17.39
C VAL A 338 3.29 10.08 -17.44
N VAL A 339 2.79 10.97 -18.29
CA VAL A 339 1.37 11.09 -18.57
C VAL A 339 1.01 10.11 -19.68
N TYR A 340 0.22 9.10 -19.35
CA TYR A 340 -0.46 8.24 -20.29
C TYR A 340 -1.80 8.84 -20.64
N VAL A 341 -2.10 8.93 -21.93
CA VAL A 341 -3.43 9.27 -22.42
C VAL A 341 -4.08 7.96 -22.82
N ASP A 342 -4.98 7.48 -21.97
CA ASP A 342 -5.74 6.28 -22.24
C ASP A 342 -7.06 6.69 -22.91
N GLU A 343 -7.36 6.13 -24.09
CA GLU A 343 -8.68 6.28 -24.70
C GLU A 343 -9.65 5.33 -24.01
N VAL A 344 -10.55 5.90 -23.21
CA VAL A 344 -11.58 5.13 -22.52
C VAL A 344 -12.89 5.30 -23.29
N GLN A 345 -13.53 4.19 -23.65
CA GLN A 345 -14.85 4.23 -24.25
C GLN A 345 -15.88 4.75 -23.23
N VAL A 346 -16.41 5.94 -23.47
CA VAL A 346 -17.40 6.61 -22.61
C VAL A 346 -18.83 6.45 -23.11
N GLY A 347 -19.00 5.93 -24.34
CA GLY A 347 -20.31 5.63 -24.90
C GLY A 347 -20.24 5.00 -26.29
N GLU A 348 -21.38 4.95 -26.95
CA GLU A 348 -21.50 4.57 -28.36
C GLU A 348 -22.50 5.52 -29.04
N GLU A 349 -22.22 5.94 -30.27
CA GLU A 349 -23.10 6.79 -31.06
C GLU A 349 -23.51 6.11 -32.38
N GLY A 350 -24.72 6.43 -32.85
CA GLY A 350 -25.24 5.92 -34.11
C GLY A 350 -24.50 6.49 -35.31
N THR A 351 -24.09 5.64 -36.25
CA THR A 351 -23.36 6.07 -37.45
C THR A 351 -24.27 6.61 -38.56
N GLY A 352 -25.58 6.41 -38.45
CA GLY A 352 -26.54 6.63 -39.54
C GLY A 352 -26.52 5.55 -40.63
N GLU A 353 -25.63 4.55 -40.53
CA GLU A 353 -25.56 3.39 -41.42
C GLU A 353 -26.27 2.19 -40.77
N PHE A 354 -27.00 1.40 -41.56
CA PHE A 354 -27.82 0.30 -41.07
C PHE A 354 -27.30 -1.04 -41.60
N GLY A 355 -27.17 -2.02 -40.71
CA GLY A 355 -26.74 -3.37 -41.02
C GLY A 355 -27.78 -4.17 -41.83
N PRO A 356 -27.43 -5.39 -42.28
CA PRO A 356 -28.32 -6.26 -43.07
C PRO A 356 -29.61 -6.67 -42.33
N ASP A 357 -29.62 -6.55 -41.01
CA ASP A 357 -30.72 -6.80 -40.09
C ASP A 357 -31.57 -5.54 -39.80
N GLY A 358 -31.19 -4.38 -40.37
CA GLY A 358 -31.87 -3.11 -40.18
C GLY A 358 -31.53 -2.39 -38.87
N ALA A 359 -30.57 -2.90 -38.09
CA ALA A 359 -30.07 -2.22 -36.90
C ALA A 359 -29.04 -1.15 -37.28
N GLU A 360 -29.07 0.00 -36.61
CA GLU A 360 -28.07 1.05 -36.82
C GLU A 360 -26.71 0.56 -36.29
N ILE A 361 -25.68 0.70 -37.10
CA ILE A 361 -24.31 0.37 -36.71
C ILE A 361 -23.86 1.43 -35.71
N MET A 362 -23.52 1.00 -34.51
CA MET A 362 -22.99 1.86 -33.45
C MET A 362 -21.47 1.96 -33.59
N ARG A 363 -20.93 3.15 -33.36
CA ARG A 363 -19.48 3.35 -33.21
C ARG A 363 -19.16 3.76 -31.77
N PRO A 364 -18.05 3.27 -31.20
CA PRO A 364 -17.61 3.68 -29.86
C PRO A 364 -17.27 5.18 -29.85
N VAL A 365 -17.73 5.86 -28.80
CA VAL A 365 -17.31 7.22 -28.44
C VAL A 365 -16.26 7.09 -27.35
N THR A 366 -15.04 7.56 -27.62
CA THR A 366 -13.92 7.54 -26.69
C THR A 366 -13.66 8.93 -26.12
N GLU A 367 -13.23 8.98 -24.86
CA GLU A 367 -12.68 10.19 -24.22
C GLU A 367 -11.24 9.89 -23.78
N GLU A 368 -10.38 10.89 -23.93
CA GLU A 368 -8.99 10.82 -23.49
C GLU A 368 -8.92 11.10 -21.99
N VAL A 369 -8.44 10.13 -21.20
CA VAL A 369 -8.20 10.29 -19.78
C VAL A 369 -6.70 10.27 -19.51
N GLU A 370 -6.20 11.32 -18.85
CA GLU A 370 -4.80 11.40 -18.43
C GLU A 370 -4.57 10.62 -17.14
N ARG A 371 -3.58 9.73 -17.18
CA ARG A 371 -3.10 8.96 -16.03
C ARG A 371 -1.60 9.21 -15.85
N ILE A 372 -1.21 9.69 -14.67
CA ILE A 372 0.20 9.94 -14.34
C ILE A 372 0.76 8.72 -13.64
N GLU A 373 1.76 8.08 -14.25
CA GLU A 373 2.52 7.00 -13.60
C GLU A 373 3.97 7.42 -13.38
N ARG A 374 4.51 7.06 -12.22
CA ARG A 374 5.90 7.37 -11.87
C ARG A 374 6.80 6.23 -12.29
N GLU A 375 7.58 6.45 -13.33
CA GLU A 375 8.43 5.43 -13.94
C GLU A 375 9.91 5.76 -13.80
N PRO A 376 10.79 4.75 -13.65
CA PRO A 376 12.22 4.97 -13.71
C PRO A 376 12.60 5.40 -15.13
N THR A 377 13.28 6.53 -15.25
CA THR A 377 13.77 7.10 -16.52
C THR A 377 14.82 6.21 -17.22
N GLY A 378 15.35 5.20 -16.51
CA GLY A 378 16.53 4.44 -16.90
C GLY A 378 17.84 5.15 -16.56
N GLU A 379 17.78 6.42 -16.14
CA GLU A 379 18.93 7.16 -15.63
C GLU A 379 19.11 6.91 -14.13
N ARG A 380 20.37 6.80 -13.70
CA ARG A 380 20.75 6.65 -12.30
C ARG A 380 21.49 7.90 -11.86
N GLN A 381 21.00 8.54 -10.80
CA GLN A 381 21.63 9.71 -10.22
C GLN A 381 22.59 9.27 -9.10
N LEU A 382 23.82 9.79 -9.13
CA LEU A 382 24.76 9.65 -8.03
C LEU A 382 24.21 10.46 -6.84
N VAL A 383 23.78 9.75 -5.79
CA VAL A 383 23.31 10.37 -4.55
C VAL A 383 24.42 10.53 -3.52
N ARG A 384 25.48 9.72 -3.65
CA ARG A 384 26.67 9.83 -2.83
C ARG A 384 27.88 9.23 -3.52
N ALA A 385 28.93 10.04 -3.63
CA ALA A 385 30.23 9.56 -4.11
C ALA A 385 30.86 8.53 -3.15
N ALA A 386 31.68 7.66 -3.71
CA ALA A 386 32.55 6.75 -2.98
C ALA A 386 33.35 7.53 -1.94
N GLY A 387 33.56 6.91 -0.80
CA GLY A 387 34.18 7.56 0.34
C GLY A 387 34.57 6.59 1.41
N HIS A 388 35.14 7.12 2.48
CA HIS A 388 35.56 6.33 3.62
C HIS A 388 35.47 7.17 4.90
N LEU A 389 35.39 6.50 6.04
CA LEU A 389 35.48 7.13 7.35
C LEU A 389 36.36 6.31 8.27
N PHE A 390 37.15 7.03 9.06
CA PHE A 390 37.78 6.49 10.25
C PHE A 390 36.87 6.74 11.45
N GLY A 391 36.86 5.80 12.38
CA GLY A 391 36.13 5.90 13.63
C GLY A 391 36.81 5.10 14.74
N PHE A 392 36.29 5.25 15.95
CA PHE A 392 36.67 4.41 17.06
C PHE A 392 35.48 4.19 18.00
N ARG A 393 35.48 3.04 18.68
CA ARG A 393 34.50 2.70 19.72
C ARG A 393 34.96 3.34 21.02
N VAL A 394 34.34 4.46 21.36
CA VAL A 394 34.72 5.28 22.51
C VAL A 394 34.67 4.51 23.82
N ASP A 395 33.67 3.64 24.01
CA ASP A 395 33.51 2.82 25.22
C ASP A 395 34.69 1.85 25.42
N GLU A 396 35.06 1.11 24.38
CA GLU A 396 36.19 0.18 24.43
C GLU A 396 37.54 0.90 24.59
N MET A 397 37.71 2.04 23.90
CA MET A 397 38.89 2.89 24.07
C MET A 397 39.00 3.38 25.53
N ASN A 398 37.90 3.84 26.13
CA ASN A 398 37.89 4.29 27.52
C ASN A 398 38.26 3.17 28.51
N LEU A 399 37.88 1.92 28.24
CA LEU A 399 38.31 0.77 29.06
C LEU A 399 39.83 0.57 29.00
N LEU A 400 40.44 0.67 27.81
CA LEU A 400 41.90 0.62 27.62
C LEU A 400 42.59 1.76 28.39
N LEU A 401 42.10 2.99 28.24
CA LEU A 401 42.67 4.16 28.92
C LEU A 401 42.55 4.03 30.44
N SER A 402 41.39 3.56 30.94
CA SER A 402 41.17 3.35 32.37
C SER A 402 42.12 2.30 32.94
N TRP A 403 42.32 1.20 32.22
CA TRP A 403 43.29 0.18 32.61
C TRP A 403 44.72 0.75 32.67
N ALA A 404 45.14 1.50 31.64
CA ALA A 404 46.49 2.07 31.61
C ALA A 404 46.72 3.11 32.73
N LEU A 405 45.70 3.89 33.08
CA LEU A 405 45.73 4.81 34.22
C LEU A 405 45.82 4.05 35.55
N HIS A 406 45.04 2.98 35.71
CA HIS A 406 45.10 2.12 36.90
C HIS A 406 46.49 1.48 37.05
N ASP A 407 47.07 0.93 35.99
CA ASP A 407 48.40 0.31 36.02
C ASP A 407 49.49 1.31 36.42
N ARG A 408 49.42 2.54 35.89
CA ARG A 408 50.31 3.64 36.29
C ARG A 408 50.17 4.00 37.76
N LEU A 409 48.94 4.05 38.26
CA LEU A 409 48.68 4.36 39.67
C LEU A 409 49.25 3.26 40.57
N SER A 410 49.01 1.99 40.24
CA SER A 410 49.57 0.86 40.99
C SER A 410 51.10 0.86 40.99
N ALA A 411 51.75 1.26 39.89
CA ALA A 411 53.20 1.40 39.86
C ALA A 411 53.72 2.51 40.79
N LEU A 412 52.97 3.62 40.92
CA LEU A 412 53.31 4.69 41.86
C LEU A 412 53.09 4.25 43.31
N GLU A 413 52.01 3.53 43.59
CA GLU A 413 51.70 2.97 44.92
C GLU A 413 52.75 1.94 45.37
N ALA A 414 53.27 1.13 44.44
CA ALA A 414 54.32 0.17 44.72
C ALA A 414 55.71 0.82 44.93
N ALA A 415 55.90 2.04 44.46
CA ALA A 415 57.15 2.80 44.58
C ALA A 415 57.17 3.75 45.79
N ALA A 416 56.03 3.97 46.44
CA ALA A 416 55.88 4.73 47.68
C ALA A 416 56.11 3.83 48.91
#